data_AF-A0A7C4NI35-F1
#
_entry.id   AF-A0A7C4NI35-F1
#
_cell.length_a   1.000
_cell.length_b   1.000
_cell.length_c   1.000
_cell.angle_alpha   90.00
_cell.angle_beta   90.00
_cell.angle_gamma   90.00
#
_symmetry.space_group_name_H-M   'P 1'
#
loop_
_entity.id
_entity.type
_entity.pdbx_description
1 polymer ?
#
loop_
_entity_poly.entity_id
_entity_poly.type
_entity_poly.pdbx_seq_one_letter_code
_entity_poly.pdbx_strand_id
1 'polypeptide(L)'
;CGSRGLGHQVCSDYLREFIPLMINKYKIKVPDREFACVPFNSPEGKRALAASGAAANYAWANRQMITHFVRKAWKNVLGDRGGKLSLLYDVAHNIIKIEKYNIEGKEKEVAVHRKGATRAFPPGHPEIPEKYRQVGQPVIIPGSMGTASYVLVGTKEGEEAFYSTCHGAGRTMSRHAAIRTLSGREIINQLEKKGIIVKCYSLRGIAEEAPQAYKNVDEVVEVVDKAGLSKKVAKLKPLAVIKGE
;
A
#
# COMPACT_ATOMS: atom_id res chain seq x y z
N CYS A 1 -5.25 -5.57 0.04
CA CYS A 1 -6.10 -5.57 -1.17
C CYS A 1 -6.42 -4.12 -1.57
N GLY A 2 -6.88 -3.90 -2.81
CA GLY A 2 -7.14 -2.57 -3.36
C GLY A 2 -8.50 -2.46 -4.05
N SER A 3 -8.56 -1.64 -5.08
CA SER A 3 -9.76 -1.30 -5.87
C SER A 3 -10.24 -2.40 -6.83
N ARG A 4 -9.69 -3.62 -6.73
CA ARG A 4 -9.90 -4.74 -7.68
C ARG A 4 -9.70 -4.26 -9.13
N GLY A 5 -10.52 -4.73 -10.07
CA GLY A 5 -10.42 -4.34 -11.48
C GLY A 5 -10.77 -2.88 -11.76
N LEU A 6 -11.59 -2.22 -10.91
CA LEU A 6 -12.07 -0.87 -11.15
C LEU A 6 -10.92 0.14 -11.26
N GLY A 7 -10.04 0.19 -10.25
CA GLY A 7 -8.92 1.15 -10.29
C GLY A 7 -7.89 0.85 -11.38
N HIS A 8 -7.72 -0.43 -11.74
CA HIS A 8 -6.88 -0.81 -12.88
C HIS A 8 -7.46 -0.26 -14.20
N GLN A 9 -8.77 -0.39 -14.38
CA GLN A 9 -9.46 0.11 -15.56
C GLN A 9 -9.44 1.63 -15.62
N VAL A 10 -9.74 2.32 -14.51
CA VAL A 10 -9.62 3.79 -14.41
C VAL A 10 -8.23 4.26 -14.82
N CYS A 11 -7.16 3.65 -14.28
CA CYS A 11 -5.80 4.00 -14.67
C CYS A 11 -5.55 3.79 -16.18
N SER A 12 -5.99 2.65 -16.72
CA SER A 12 -5.84 2.31 -18.14
C SER A 12 -6.55 3.31 -19.06
N ASP A 13 -7.78 3.71 -18.70
CA ASP A 13 -8.57 4.63 -19.51
C ASP A 13 -7.95 6.03 -19.54
N TYR A 14 -7.51 6.55 -18.39
CA TYR A 14 -6.84 7.86 -18.35
C TYR A 14 -5.45 7.85 -18.97
N LEU A 15 -4.68 6.74 -18.91
CA LEU A 15 -3.42 6.64 -19.64
C LEU A 15 -3.64 6.70 -21.16
N ARG A 16 -4.65 6.01 -21.69
CA ARG A 16 -5.02 6.08 -23.12
C ARG A 16 -5.44 7.49 -23.52
N GLU A 17 -6.12 8.21 -22.65
CA GLU A 17 -6.52 9.61 -22.88
C GLU A 17 -5.31 10.58 -22.79
N PHE A 18 -4.45 10.40 -21.79
CA PHE A 18 -3.36 11.32 -21.49
C PHE A 18 -2.24 11.29 -22.53
N ILE A 19 -1.90 10.12 -23.09
CA ILE A 19 -0.83 10.00 -24.09
C ILE A 19 -1.03 10.96 -25.28
N PRO A 20 -2.17 10.94 -26.00
CA PRO A 20 -2.38 11.87 -27.12
C PRO A 20 -2.53 13.32 -26.65
N LEU A 21 -3.15 13.58 -25.49
CA LEU A 21 -3.29 14.95 -24.97
C LEU A 21 -1.94 15.58 -24.60
N MET A 22 -1.06 14.81 -23.96
CA MET A 22 0.29 15.20 -23.59
C MET A 22 1.08 15.66 -24.82
N ILE A 23 1.03 14.89 -25.92
CA ILE A 23 1.77 15.15 -27.17
C ILE A 23 1.12 16.25 -28.01
N ASN A 24 -0.20 16.22 -28.17
CA ASN A 24 -0.88 17.05 -29.16
C ASN A 24 -1.37 18.37 -28.59
N LYS A 25 -1.95 18.36 -27.40
CA LYS A 25 -2.59 19.53 -26.77
C LYS A 25 -1.64 20.28 -25.85
N TYR A 26 -1.04 19.56 -24.89
CA TYR A 26 -0.24 20.19 -23.84
C TYR A 26 1.25 20.31 -24.18
N LYS A 27 1.72 19.64 -25.24
CA LYS A 27 3.11 19.66 -25.71
C LYS A 27 4.13 19.36 -24.59
N ILE A 28 3.76 18.51 -23.64
CA ILE A 28 4.62 18.13 -22.51
C ILE A 28 5.61 17.07 -23.01
N LYS A 29 6.91 17.35 -22.86
CA LYS A 29 7.98 16.41 -23.18
C LYS A 29 8.34 15.60 -21.94
N VAL A 30 8.38 14.28 -22.10
CA VAL A 30 8.73 13.34 -21.04
C VAL A 30 9.82 12.39 -21.54
N PRO A 31 10.68 11.87 -20.64
CA PRO A 31 11.78 10.98 -21.03
C PRO A 31 11.30 9.59 -21.50
N ASP A 32 10.11 9.17 -21.07
CA ASP A 32 9.48 7.90 -21.46
C ASP A 32 7.98 8.10 -21.64
N ARG A 33 7.37 7.41 -22.62
CA ARG A 33 5.92 7.43 -22.86
C ARG A 33 5.11 6.97 -21.64
N GLU A 34 5.67 6.12 -20.79
CA GLU A 34 5.06 5.67 -19.54
C GLU A 34 4.89 6.79 -18.50
N PHE A 35 5.54 7.95 -18.66
CA PHE A 35 5.30 9.16 -17.87
C PHE A 35 4.13 10.01 -18.40
N ALA A 36 3.17 9.40 -19.08
CA ALA A 36 1.99 10.07 -19.61
C ALA A 36 1.30 10.94 -18.54
N CYS A 37 1.20 12.24 -18.81
CA CYS A 37 0.65 13.22 -17.87
C CYS A 37 -0.04 14.39 -18.58
N VAL A 38 -0.85 15.12 -17.82
CA VAL A 38 -1.52 16.37 -18.22
C VAL A 38 -1.39 17.39 -17.09
N PRO A 39 -1.58 18.69 -17.34
CA PRO A 39 -1.57 19.69 -16.27
C PRO A 39 -2.63 19.34 -15.21
N PHE A 40 -2.24 19.37 -13.93
CA PHE A 40 -3.10 18.93 -12.82
C PHE A 40 -4.46 19.64 -12.79
N ASN A 41 -4.48 20.94 -13.10
CA ASN A 41 -5.68 21.77 -13.10
C ASN A 41 -6.48 21.74 -14.42
N SER A 42 -6.05 20.96 -15.42
CA SER A 42 -6.81 20.82 -16.66
C SER A 42 -8.14 20.08 -16.43
N PRO A 43 -9.11 20.21 -17.34
CA PRO A 43 -10.36 19.44 -17.25
C PRO A 43 -10.10 17.92 -17.12
N GLU A 44 -9.14 17.39 -17.88
CA GLU A 44 -8.80 15.96 -17.88
C GLU A 44 -8.04 15.56 -16.60
N GLY A 45 -7.14 16.41 -16.09
CA GLY A 45 -6.46 16.19 -14.81
C GLY A 45 -7.42 16.14 -13.62
N LYS A 46 -8.36 17.09 -13.55
CA LYS A 46 -9.41 17.11 -12.50
C LYS A 46 -10.33 15.91 -12.58
N ARG A 47 -10.76 15.51 -13.79
CA ARG A 47 -11.58 14.30 -13.98
C ARG A 47 -10.82 13.03 -13.58
N ALA A 48 -9.54 12.92 -13.94
CA ALA A 48 -8.71 11.78 -13.56
C ALA A 48 -8.53 11.68 -12.05
N LEU A 49 -8.30 12.80 -11.37
CA LEU A 49 -8.21 12.83 -9.91
C LEU A 49 -9.53 12.40 -9.25
N ALA A 50 -10.67 12.88 -9.74
CA ALA A 50 -11.98 12.49 -9.23
C ALA A 50 -12.24 10.98 -9.43
N ALA A 51 -11.91 10.44 -10.60
CA ALA A 51 -12.03 9.00 -10.88
C ALA A 51 -11.07 8.15 -10.03
N SER A 52 -9.84 8.64 -9.80
CA SER A 52 -8.90 8.02 -8.86
C SER A 52 -9.47 8.02 -7.43
N GLY A 53 -10.10 9.13 -7.01
CA GLY A 53 -10.82 9.23 -5.74
C GLY A 53 -11.97 8.22 -5.62
N ALA A 54 -12.76 8.03 -6.67
CA ALA A 54 -13.81 7.00 -6.71
C ALA A 54 -13.23 5.59 -6.57
N ALA A 55 -12.10 5.30 -7.23
CA ALA A 55 -11.41 4.01 -7.10
C ALA A 55 -10.84 3.79 -5.69
N ALA A 56 -10.34 4.85 -5.03
CA ALA A 56 -9.90 4.79 -3.64
C ALA A 56 -11.07 4.51 -2.69
N ASN A 57 -12.22 5.18 -2.88
CA ASN A 57 -13.45 4.93 -2.12
C ASN A 57 -13.92 3.48 -2.26
N TYR A 58 -13.90 2.94 -3.48
CA TYR A 58 -14.19 1.52 -3.71
C TYR A 58 -13.22 0.60 -2.96
N ALA A 59 -11.91 0.93 -2.95
CA ALA A 59 -10.92 0.15 -2.23
C ALA A 59 -11.13 0.16 -0.71
N TRP A 60 -11.52 1.31 -0.13
CA TRP A 60 -11.87 1.40 1.29
C TRP A 60 -13.15 0.64 1.61
N ALA A 61 -14.19 0.74 0.78
CA ALA A 61 -15.43 -0.03 0.94
C ALA A 61 -15.16 -1.55 0.91
N ASN A 62 -14.31 -1.99 -0.01
CA ASN A 62 -13.88 -3.39 -0.10
C ASN A 62 -13.18 -3.84 1.21
N ARG A 63 -12.23 -3.06 1.74
CA ARG A 63 -11.55 -3.38 3.01
C ARG A 63 -12.49 -3.34 4.22
N GLN A 64 -13.48 -2.46 4.20
CA GLN A 64 -14.50 -2.40 5.25
C GLN A 64 -15.37 -3.65 5.26
N MET A 65 -15.79 -4.14 4.09
CA MET A 65 -16.52 -5.41 3.98
C MET A 65 -15.67 -6.61 4.44
N ILE A 66 -14.40 -6.67 4.04
CA ILE A 66 -13.47 -7.71 4.51
C ILE A 66 -13.35 -7.65 6.04
N THR A 67 -13.22 -6.47 6.63
CA THR A 67 -13.16 -6.28 8.09
C THR A 67 -14.40 -6.83 8.78
N HIS A 68 -15.59 -6.61 8.21
CA HIS A 68 -16.84 -7.19 8.71
C HIS A 68 -16.84 -8.72 8.69
N PHE A 69 -16.42 -9.33 7.59
CA PHE A 69 -16.35 -10.80 7.48
C PHE A 69 -15.27 -11.41 8.39
N VAL A 70 -14.14 -10.73 8.58
CA VAL A 70 -13.11 -11.14 9.55
C VAL A 70 -13.69 -11.14 10.96
N ARG A 71 -14.46 -10.11 11.35
CA ARG A 71 -15.14 -10.07 12.65
C ARG A 71 -16.16 -11.18 12.82
N LYS A 72 -16.93 -11.50 11.77
CA LYS A 72 -17.86 -12.64 11.79
C LYS A 72 -17.11 -13.96 12.02
N ALA A 73 -16.05 -14.22 11.25
CA ALA A 73 -15.23 -15.42 11.43
C ALA A 73 -14.61 -15.50 12.83
N TRP A 74 -14.07 -14.38 13.34
CA TRP A 74 -13.52 -14.29 14.69
C TRP A 74 -14.53 -14.66 15.77
N LYS A 75 -15.73 -14.05 15.72
CA LYS A 75 -16.80 -14.34 16.68
C LYS A 75 -17.27 -15.79 16.56
N ASN A 76 -17.40 -16.33 15.35
CA ASN A 76 -17.86 -17.71 15.14
C ASN A 76 -16.89 -18.75 15.73
N VAL A 77 -15.58 -18.51 15.66
CA VAL A 77 -14.57 -19.47 16.14
C VAL A 77 -14.26 -19.29 17.63
N LEU A 78 -14.12 -18.04 18.10
CA LEU A 78 -13.63 -17.76 19.46
C LEU A 78 -14.76 -17.40 20.44
N GLY A 79 -15.96 -17.08 19.95
CA GLY A 79 -17.04 -16.55 20.77
C GLY A 79 -16.61 -15.30 21.54
N ASP A 80 -17.11 -15.14 22.76
CA ASP A 80 -16.80 -13.98 23.60
C ASP A 80 -15.35 -14.00 24.12
N ARG A 81 -14.71 -15.17 24.16
CA ARG A 81 -13.29 -15.31 24.56
C ARG A 81 -12.32 -14.61 23.61
N GLY A 82 -12.73 -14.38 22.37
CA GLY A 82 -11.91 -13.66 21.39
C GLY A 82 -11.90 -12.14 21.61
N GLY A 83 -12.79 -11.60 22.44
CA GLY A 83 -12.91 -10.16 22.64
C GLY A 83 -13.21 -9.37 21.35
N LYS A 84 -13.06 -8.04 21.42
CA LYS A 84 -13.42 -7.12 20.34
C LYS A 84 -12.26 -6.90 19.36
N LEU A 85 -12.46 -7.23 18.09
CA LEU A 85 -11.56 -6.85 17.00
C LEU A 85 -11.77 -5.40 16.54
N SER A 86 -10.88 -4.52 16.98
CA SER A 86 -10.86 -3.10 16.60
C SER A 86 -9.86 -2.83 15.48
N LEU A 87 -10.23 -1.96 14.53
CA LEU A 87 -9.31 -1.54 13.47
C LEU A 87 -8.23 -0.64 14.09
N LEU A 88 -6.97 -1.02 13.90
CA LEU A 88 -5.83 -0.19 14.28
C LEU A 88 -5.76 1.04 13.37
N TYR A 89 -5.51 0.81 12.08
CA TYR A 89 -5.42 1.85 11.05
C TYR A 89 -5.63 1.25 9.66
N ASP A 90 -6.01 2.07 8.68
CA ASP A 90 -6.10 1.71 7.26
C ASP A 90 -5.32 2.75 6.46
N VAL A 91 -4.37 2.30 5.64
CA VAL A 91 -3.48 3.19 4.89
C VAL A 91 -3.39 2.79 3.43
N ALA A 92 -3.42 3.79 2.53
CA ALA A 92 -3.19 3.60 1.11
C ALA A 92 -1.70 3.71 0.77
N HIS A 93 -1.28 3.01 -0.28
CA HIS A 93 0.08 3.10 -0.82
C HIS A 93 0.15 3.32 -2.34
N ASN A 94 -1.01 3.38 -2.99
CA ASN A 94 -1.18 3.79 -4.38
C ASN A 94 -2.29 4.84 -4.40
N ILE A 95 -1.93 6.12 -4.29
CA ILE A 95 -2.90 7.21 -4.14
C ILE A 95 -2.27 8.55 -4.52
N ILE A 96 -3.11 9.49 -4.92
CA ILE A 96 -2.76 10.91 -5.07
C ILE A 96 -3.51 11.68 -3.98
N LYS A 97 -2.79 12.53 -3.25
CA LYS A 97 -3.36 13.37 -2.20
C LYS A 97 -2.93 14.81 -2.41
N ILE A 98 -3.88 15.73 -2.30
CA ILE A 98 -3.59 17.17 -2.22
C ILE A 98 -3.22 17.44 -0.76
N GLU A 99 -2.00 17.91 -0.53
CA GLU A 99 -1.42 18.10 0.79
C GLU A 99 -0.64 19.42 0.82
N LYS A 100 -0.50 20.02 2.00
CA LYS A 100 0.19 21.30 2.19
C LYS A 100 1.56 21.08 2.83
N TYR A 101 2.57 21.72 2.26
CA TYR A 101 3.95 21.64 2.75
C TYR A 101 4.63 22.99 2.66
N ASN A 102 5.63 23.21 3.53
CA ASN A 102 6.55 24.33 3.37
C ASN A 102 7.63 23.95 2.36
N ILE A 103 7.65 24.62 1.21
CA ILE A 103 8.62 24.38 0.13
C ILE A 103 9.30 25.72 -0.16
N GLU A 104 10.61 25.80 0.09
CA GLU A 104 11.42 27.02 -0.07
C GLU A 104 10.88 28.20 0.75
N GLY A 105 10.45 27.93 1.99
CA GLY A 105 9.94 28.96 2.91
C GLY A 105 8.51 29.43 2.64
N LYS A 106 7.79 28.78 1.71
CA LYS A 106 6.40 29.11 1.35
C LYS A 106 5.50 27.91 1.53
N GLU A 107 4.32 28.11 2.13
CA GLU A 107 3.26 27.11 2.11
C GLU A 107 2.82 26.90 0.65
N LYS A 108 2.97 25.68 0.14
CA LYS A 108 2.50 25.26 -1.18
C LYS A 108 1.56 24.09 -1.01
N GLU A 109 0.46 24.12 -1.75
CA GLU A 109 -0.42 22.97 -1.93
C GLU A 109 0.10 22.15 -3.11
N VAL A 110 0.34 20.86 -2.88
CA VAL A 110 0.93 19.96 -3.87
C VAL A 110 0.14 18.66 -3.98
N ALA A 111 0.10 18.10 -5.18
CA ALA A 111 -0.41 16.76 -5.42
C ALA A 111 0.70 15.73 -5.15
N VAL A 112 0.66 15.06 -4.00
CA VAL A 112 1.62 14.01 -3.66
C VAL A 112 1.18 12.69 -4.28
N HIS A 113 1.95 12.24 -5.27
CA HIS A 113 1.76 10.95 -5.93
C HIS A 113 2.53 9.87 -5.16
N ARG A 114 1.81 8.92 -4.54
CA ARG A 114 2.42 7.77 -3.88
C ARG A 114 2.10 6.51 -4.68
N LYS A 115 3.14 5.84 -5.19
CA LYS A 115 3.05 4.53 -5.87
C LYS A 115 4.00 3.56 -5.17
N GLY A 116 3.45 2.60 -4.43
CA GLY A 116 4.24 1.74 -3.55
C GLY A 116 4.91 2.51 -2.40
N ALA A 117 4.29 3.58 -1.92
CA ALA A 117 4.78 4.39 -0.81
C ALA A 117 3.62 4.79 0.11
N THR A 118 3.87 4.90 1.40
CA THR A 118 2.83 5.09 2.42
C THR A 118 2.97 6.46 3.08
N ARG A 119 1.86 7.13 3.36
CA ARG A 119 1.86 8.37 4.14
C ARG A 119 2.22 8.08 5.60
N ALA A 120 3.05 8.93 6.19
CA ALA A 120 3.66 8.77 7.50
C ALA A 120 3.72 10.12 8.25
N PHE A 121 2.56 10.75 8.45
CA PHE A 121 2.49 12.04 9.13
C PHE A 121 3.08 12.03 10.55
N PRO A 122 3.72 13.12 10.97
CA PRO A 122 4.44 13.20 12.24
C PRO A 122 3.48 13.36 13.43
N PRO A 123 3.96 13.15 14.67
CA PRO A 123 3.23 13.53 15.87
C PRO A 123 2.71 14.98 15.80
N GLY A 124 1.47 15.19 16.23
CA GLY A 124 0.80 16.48 16.25
C GLY A 124 0.01 16.83 14.99
N HIS A 125 0.20 16.10 13.88
CA HIS A 125 -0.46 16.45 12.62
C HIS A 125 -2.00 16.34 12.73
N PRO A 126 -2.77 17.35 12.29
CA PRO A 126 -4.21 17.44 12.54
C PRO A 126 -5.04 16.33 11.85
N GLU A 127 -4.58 15.82 10.71
CA GLU A 127 -5.23 14.70 10.02
C GLU A 127 -5.11 13.34 10.74
N ILE A 128 -4.28 13.24 11.77
CA ILE A 128 -4.14 11.99 12.54
C ILE A 128 -5.31 11.88 13.52
N PRO A 129 -6.00 10.72 13.60
CA PRO A 129 -7.00 10.48 14.63
C PRO A 129 -6.46 10.75 16.02
N GLU A 130 -7.28 11.35 16.87
CA GLU A 130 -6.88 11.86 18.20
C GLU A 130 -6.08 10.84 19.03
N LYS A 131 -6.54 9.58 19.09
CA LYS A 131 -5.88 8.47 19.80
C LYS A 131 -4.43 8.19 19.37
N TYR A 132 -4.01 8.64 18.20
CA TYR A 132 -2.65 8.46 17.67
C TYR A 132 -1.90 9.77 17.47
N ARG A 133 -2.57 10.92 17.63
CA ARG A 133 -2.00 12.22 17.26
C ARG A 133 -0.69 12.50 17.99
N GLN A 134 -0.58 12.13 19.26
CA GLN A 134 0.64 12.35 20.06
C GLN A 134 1.83 11.47 19.67
N VAL A 135 1.60 10.34 19.00
CA VAL A 135 2.64 9.35 18.68
C VAL A 135 2.99 9.30 17.19
N GLY A 136 2.21 9.98 16.34
CA GLY A 136 2.37 9.98 14.89
C GLY A 136 1.44 9.00 14.19
N GLN A 137 1.37 9.11 12.86
CA GLN A 137 0.45 8.30 12.07
C GLN A 137 0.92 6.84 12.06
N PRO A 138 0.06 5.85 12.39
CA PRO A 138 0.41 4.45 12.20
C PRO A 138 0.68 4.14 10.73
N VAL A 139 1.80 3.47 10.48
CA VAL A 139 2.24 3.01 9.16
C VAL A 139 2.26 1.49 9.18
N ILE A 140 1.55 0.85 8.24
CA ILE A 140 1.42 -0.61 8.17
C ILE A 140 2.23 -1.12 7.00
N ILE A 141 3.27 -1.90 7.29
CA ILE A 141 4.20 -2.47 6.30
C ILE A 141 3.94 -3.97 6.18
N PRO A 142 3.11 -4.42 5.22
CA PRO A 142 3.02 -5.83 4.88
C PRO A 142 4.36 -6.37 4.39
N GLY A 143 4.72 -7.55 4.89
CA GLY A 143 5.73 -8.41 4.28
C GLY A 143 5.15 -9.25 3.14
N SER A 144 5.58 -10.51 3.10
CA SER A 144 5.05 -11.57 2.22
C SER A 144 4.31 -12.61 3.04
N MET A 145 3.75 -13.64 2.38
CA MET A 145 3.06 -14.75 3.05
C MET A 145 3.92 -15.53 4.07
N GLY A 146 5.25 -15.42 3.99
CA GLY A 146 6.17 -16.15 4.86
C GLY A 146 7.12 -15.28 5.69
N THR A 147 6.97 -13.96 5.63
CA THR A 147 7.86 -13.02 6.32
C THR A 147 7.09 -12.14 7.30
N ALA A 148 7.82 -11.41 8.14
CA ALA A 148 7.23 -10.52 9.11
C ALA A 148 6.47 -9.37 8.44
N SER A 149 5.54 -8.76 9.17
CA SER A 149 5.00 -7.44 8.85
C SER A 149 5.36 -6.47 9.98
N TYR A 150 5.29 -5.18 9.73
CA TYR A 150 5.64 -4.16 10.73
C TYR A 150 4.55 -3.13 10.90
N VAL A 151 4.46 -2.62 12.13
CA VAL A 151 3.83 -1.35 12.44
C VAL A 151 4.94 -0.36 12.76
N LEU A 152 4.91 0.77 12.08
CA LEU A 152 5.77 1.93 12.30
C LEU A 152 4.89 3.14 12.66
N VAL A 153 5.52 4.25 13.02
CA VAL A 153 4.85 5.56 13.12
C VAL A 153 5.61 6.61 12.32
N GLY A 154 4.87 7.56 11.76
CA GLY A 154 5.44 8.73 11.11
C GLY A 154 6.24 9.62 12.06
N THR A 155 7.17 10.37 11.51
CA THR A 155 8.21 11.13 12.22
C THR A 155 8.38 12.50 11.60
N LYS A 156 8.95 13.45 12.34
CA LYS A 156 9.12 14.84 11.87
C LYS A 156 10.20 14.93 10.79
N GLU A 157 11.23 14.10 10.92
CA GLU A 157 12.35 13.99 10.00
C GLU A 157 11.91 13.51 8.60
N GLY A 158 10.71 12.91 8.48
CA GLY A 158 10.11 12.54 7.20
C GLY A 158 9.59 13.70 6.35
N GLU A 159 9.73 14.96 6.79
CA GLU A 159 9.23 16.14 6.07
C GLU A 159 9.82 16.26 4.65
N GLU A 160 11.13 15.99 4.49
CA GLU A 160 11.82 16.03 3.18
C GLU A 160 11.25 15.03 2.17
N ALA A 161 10.62 13.97 2.66
CA ALA A 161 9.96 12.95 1.86
C ALA A 161 8.44 13.20 1.70
N PHE A 162 7.96 14.42 1.96
CA PHE A 162 6.53 14.74 2.02
C PHE A 162 5.77 13.77 2.95
N TYR A 163 6.35 13.54 4.13
CA TYR A 163 5.91 12.57 5.12
C TYR A 163 5.52 11.24 4.48
N SER A 164 6.41 10.69 3.66
CA SER A 164 6.23 9.41 2.97
C SER A 164 7.29 8.40 3.36
N THR A 165 6.91 7.13 3.37
CA THR A 165 7.78 6.00 3.73
C THR A 165 7.50 4.79 2.82
N CYS A 166 8.17 3.67 3.07
CA CYS A 166 7.96 2.43 2.32
C CYS A 166 6.55 1.86 2.53
N HIS A 167 6.10 0.96 1.65
CA HIS A 167 4.82 0.25 1.79
C HIS A 167 4.98 -1.24 2.11
N GLY A 168 6.17 -1.80 1.93
CA GLY A 168 6.42 -3.24 1.92
C GLY A 168 7.81 -3.56 1.37
N ALA A 169 8.12 -4.84 1.28
CA ALA A 169 9.43 -5.30 0.80
C ALA A 169 9.74 -4.91 -0.66
N GLY A 170 8.72 -4.82 -1.52
CA GLY A 170 8.92 -4.69 -2.96
C GLY A 170 9.43 -5.97 -3.61
N ARG A 171 9.13 -6.15 -4.89
CA ARG A 171 9.47 -7.38 -5.63
C ARG A 171 10.90 -7.33 -6.16
N THR A 172 11.58 -8.47 -6.11
CA THR A 172 12.88 -8.72 -6.78
C THR A 172 12.70 -9.48 -8.09
N MET A 173 11.55 -10.16 -8.26
CA MET A 173 11.25 -10.92 -9.46
C MET A 173 9.87 -10.60 -10.03
N SER A 174 9.74 -10.66 -11.36
CA SER A 174 8.43 -10.52 -12.01
C SER A 174 7.50 -11.67 -11.63
N ARG A 175 6.19 -11.44 -11.71
CA ARG A 175 5.17 -12.48 -11.46
C ARG A 175 5.37 -13.70 -12.35
N HIS A 176 5.64 -13.46 -13.63
CA HIS A 176 5.89 -14.51 -14.62
C HIS A 176 7.17 -15.30 -14.30
N ALA A 177 8.24 -14.64 -13.85
CA ALA A 177 9.45 -15.34 -13.43
C ALA A 177 9.16 -16.25 -12.22
N ALA A 178 8.50 -15.71 -11.19
CA ALA A 178 8.14 -16.45 -9.98
C ALA A 178 7.32 -17.72 -10.31
N ILE A 179 6.29 -17.58 -11.14
CA ILE A 179 5.41 -18.70 -11.53
C ILE A 179 6.19 -19.78 -12.29
N ARG A 180 7.18 -19.40 -13.11
CA ARG A 180 7.98 -20.38 -13.87
C ARG A 180 9.02 -21.10 -13.02
N THR A 181 9.56 -20.45 -11.99
CA THR A 181 10.70 -20.98 -11.23
C THR A 181 10.32 -21.54 -9.87
N LEU A 182 9.13 -21.26 -9.36
CA LEU A 182 8.72 -21.65 -8.01
C LEU A 182 7.47 -22.53 -8.01
N SER A 183 7.48 -23.57 -7.19
CA SER A 183 6.33 -24.45 -6.99
C SER A 183 5.46 -23.97 -5.83
N GLY A 184 4.19 -23.66 -6.11
CA GLY A 184 3.23 -23.26 -5.08
C GLY A 184 3.06 -24.31 -3.98
N ARG A 185 3.12 -25.61 -4.33
CA ARG A 185 2.99 -26.72 -3.36
C ARG A 185 4.20 -26.80 -2.44
N GLU A 186 5.40 -26.62 -2.97
CA GLU A 186 6.62 -26.60 -2.16
C GLU A 186 6.63 -25.40 -1.21
N ILE A 187 6.17 -24.23 -1.66
CA ILE A 187 6.03 -23.04 -0.82
C ILE A 187 5.07 -23.30 0.33
N ILE A 188 3.90 -23.90 0.08
CA ILE A 188 2.95 -24.28 1.14
C ILE A 188 3.64 -25.20 2.15
N ASN A 189 4.29 -26.27 1.69
CA ASN A 189 5.00 -27.20 2.58
C ASN A 189 6.09 -26.49 3.41
N GLN A 190 6.82 -25.53 2.82
CA GLN A 190 7.84 -24.74 3.54
C GLN A 190 7.22 -23.83 4.60
N LEU A 191 6.06 -23.22 4.32
CA LEU A 191 5.33 -22.37 5.25
C LEU A 191 4.73 -23.18 6.40
N GLU A 192 4.17 -24.35 6.11
CA GLU A 192 3.63 -25.27 7.12
C GLU A 192 4.73 -25.75 8.06
N LYS A 193 5.93 -26.06 7.55
CA LYS A 193 7.12 -26.37 8.39
C LYS A 193 7.52 -25.22 9.32
N LYS A 194 7.17 -23.97 8.99
CA LYS A 194 7.37 -22.78 9.85
C LYS A 194 6.20 -22.52 10.80
N GLY A 195 5.19 -23.39 10.81
CA GLY A 195 3.97 -23.24 11.60
C GLY A 195 2.99 -22.22 11.01
N ILE A 196 3.07 -21.93 9.71
CA ILE A 196 2.19 -20.98 9.02
C ILE A 196 1.16 -21.77 8.21
N ILE A 197 -0.12 -21.65 8.59
CA ILE A 197 -1.21 -22.32 7.88
C ILE A 197 -1.58 -21.50 6.64
N VAL A 198 -1.58 -22.14 5.47
CA VAL A 198 -1.95 -21.47 4.20
C VAL A 198 -3.28 -22.00 3.70
N LYS A 199 -4.22 -21.10 3.42
CA LYS A 199 -5.44 -21.37 2.67
C LYS A 199 -5.44 -20.53 1.41
N CYS A 200 -5.45 -21.19 0.27
CA CYS A 200 -5.37 -20.53 -1.02
C CYS A 200 -6.36 -21.13 -2.01
N TYR A 201 -6.83 -20.29 -2.92
CA TYR A 201 -7.62 -20.75 -4.05
C TYR A 201 -6.77 -21.34 -5.18
N SER A 202 -5.56 -20.81 -5.39
CA SER A 202 -4.70 -21.17 -6.54
C SER A 202 -3.24 -21.36 -6.13
N LEU A 203 -2.66 -22.51 -6.49
CA LEU A 203 -1.23 -22.78 -6.33
C LEU A 203 -0.36 -21.84 -7.17
N ARG A 204 -0.85 -21.43 -8.36
CA ARG A 204 -0.19 -20.42 -9.19
C ARG A 204 -0.09 -19.08 -8.47
N GLY A 205 -1.17 -18.67 -7.78
CA GLY A 205 -1.16 -17.44 -6.98
C GLY A 205 -0.22 -17.51 -5.77
N ILE A 206 0.02 -18.70 -5.21
CA ILE A 206 1.04 -18.91 -4.19
C ILE A 206 2.46 -18.76 -4.78
N ALA A 207 2.73 -19.39 -5.93
CA ALA A 207 4.02 -19.25 -6.59
C ALA A 207 4.33 -17.79 -6.96
N GLU A 208 3.33 -17.04 -7.44
CA GLU A 208 3.44 -15.63 -7.80
C GLU A 208 3.87 -14.74 -6.62
N GLU A 209 3.37 -15.06 -5.43
CA GLU A 209 3.50 -14.27 -4.19
C GLU A 209 4.49 -14.89 -3.20
N ALA A 210 5.32 -15.83 -3.68
CA ALA A 210 6.29 -16.54 -2.87
C ALA A 210 7.23 -15.57 -2.12
N PRO A 211 7.63 -15.87 -0.87
CA PRO A 211 8.57 -15.02 -0.12
C PRO A 211 9.86 -14.70 -0.88
N GLN A 212 10.36 -15.64 -1.68
CA GLN A 212 11.57 -15.50 -2.52
C GLN A 212 11.42 -14.43 -3.62
N ALA A 213 10.20 -14.03 -3.97
CA ALA A 213 9.92 -13.02 -4.97
C ALA A 213 10.06 -11.58 -4.46
N TYR A 214 10.33 -11.41 -3.16
CA TYR A 214 10.35 -10.14 -2.46
C TYR A 214 11.73 -9.86 -1.86
N LYS A 215 12.04 -8.58 -1.64
CA LYS A 215 13.20 -8.20 -0.83
C LYS A 215 12.98 -8.63 0.63
N ASN A 216 14.03 -8.55 1.42
CA ASN A 216 13.90 -8.70 2.86
C ASN A 216 13.18 -7.49 3.47
N VAL A 217 11.99 -7.71 4.02
CA VAL A 217 11.20 -6.64 4.66
C VAL A 217 11.91 -6.06 5.89
N ASP A 218 12.72 -6.87 6.59
CA ASP A 218 13.46 -6.43 7.77
C ASP A 218 14.50 -5.37 7.39
N GLU A 219 15.21 -5.57 6.27
CA GLU A 219 16.17 -4.60 5.73
C GLU A 219 15.48 -3.32 5.26
N VAL A 220 14.35 -3.43 4.55
CA VAL A 220 13.60 -2.26 4.07
C VAL A 220 13.10 -1.40 5.24
N VAL A 221 12.61 -2.05 6.31
CA VAL A 221 12.16 -1.35 7.52
C VAL A 221 13.33 -0.73 8.27
N GLU A 222 14.46 -1.42 8.36
CA GLU A 222 15.67 -0.90 9.01
C GLU A 222 16.17 0.38 8.33
N VAL A 223 16.12 0.44 6.99
CA VAL A 223 16.54 1.63 6.23
C VAL A 223 15.65 2.83 6.54
N VAL A 224 14.32 2.67 6.50
CA VAL A 224 13.41 3.81 6.74
C VAL A 224 13.41 4.28 8.20
N ASP A 225 13.71 3.39 9.14
CA ASP A 225 13.90 3.71 10.56
C ASP A 225 15.18 4.51 10.78
N LYS A 226 16.31 4.05 10.22
CA LYS A 226 17.60 4.76 10.30
C LYS A 226 17.59 6.09 9.55
N ALA A 227 16.88 6.18 8.44
CA ALA A 227 16.71 7.42 7.69
C ALA A 227 15.76 8.41 8.38
N GLY A 228 15.11 8.01 9.49
CA GLY A 228 14.18 8.87 10.21
C GLY A 228 12.85 9.10 9.47
N LEU A 229 12.51 8.33 8.44
CA LEU A 229 11.25 8.49 7.70
C LEU A 229 10.05 7.89 8.45
N SER A 230 10.29 6.86 9.27
CA SER A 230 9.28 6.27 10.16
C SER A 230 9.95 5.45 11.24
N LYS A 231 9.41 5.47 12.47
CA LYS A 231 9.99 4.75 13.61
C LYS A 231 9.34 3.39 13.82
N LYS A 232 10.13 2.33 14.04
CA LYS A 232 9.63 0.99 14.40
C LYS A 232 8.79 1.01 15.69
N VAL A 233 7.64 0.32 15.65
CA VAL A 233 6.78 0.12 16.83
C VAL A 233 6.62 -1.37 17.15
N ALA A 234 6.24 -2.19 16.17
CA ALA A 234 6.02 -3.62 16.39
C ALA A 234 6.37 -4.45 15.15
N LYS A 235 6.88 -5.66 15.40
CA LYS A 235 7.08 -6.72 14.41
C LYS A 235 6.02 -7.80 14.59
N LEU A 236 5.34 -8.17 13.52
CA LEU A 236 4.28 -9.18 13.50
C LEU A 236 4.77 -10.43 12.77
N LYS A 237 4.55 -11.60 13.36
CA LYS A 237 4.83 -12.90 12.76
C LYS A 237 3.52 -13.50 12.23
N PRO A 238 3.44 -13.94 10.96
CA PRO A 238 2.24 -14.60 10.45
C PRO A 238 2.06 -15.97 11.11
N LEU A 239 0.81 -16.29 11.47
CA LEU A 239 0.39 -17.63 11.91
C LEU A 239 -0.45 -18.33 10.84
N ALA A 240 -1.18 -17.55 10.05
CA ALA A 240 -1.98 -18.05 8.95
C ALA A 240 -2.02 -17.03 7.81
N VAL A 241 -2.19 -17.52 6.59
CA VAL A 241 -2.36 -16.73 5.37
C VAL A 241 -3.56 -17.23 4.60
N ILE A 242 -4.50 -16.31 4.32
CA ILE A 242 -5.64 -16.56 3.44
C ILE A 242 -5.41 -15.76 2.16
N LYS A 243 -5.18 -16.47 1.06
CA LYS A 243 -4.95 -15.87 -0.26
C LYS A 243 -6.14 -16.16 -1.18
N GLY A 244 -6.93 -15.12 -1.44
CA GLY A 244 -7.92 -15.15 -2.51
C GLY A 244 -7.28 -15.06 -3.90
N GLU A 245 -8.11 -15.15 -4.94
CA GLU A 245 -7.74 -14.89 -6.33
C GLU A 245 -7.16 -13.47 -6.53
#